data_AF-A0A967SVS9-F1
#
_entry.id   AF-A0A967SVS9-F1
#
_cell.length_a   1.000
_cell.length_b   1.000
_cell.length_c   1.000
_cell.angle_alpha   90.00
_cell.angle_beta   90.00
_cell.angle_gamma   90.00
#
_symmetry.space_group_name_H-M   'P 1'
#
loop_
_entity.id
_entity.type
_entity.pdbx_description
1 polymer ?
#
loop_
_entity_poly.entity_id
_entity_poly.type
_entity_poly.pdbx_seq_one_letter_code
_entity_poly.pdbx_strand_id
1 'polypeptide(L)' 'MLETFYNSFGFIGSITVAFTIFLAFIFWMAGIAGLSQLPESRKKNIKLACSVFFPPYPIIWLFVDMYRQSHLMKEKDVK' A
#
# COMPACT_ATOMS: atom_id res chain seq x y z
N MET A 1 2.67 26.47 -3.49
CA MET A 1 2.47 25.07 -3.05
C MET A 1 3.80 24.43 -2.63
N LEU A 2 4.77 24.26 -3.54
CA LEU A 2 6.14 23.87 -3.20
C LEU A 2 6.84 24.91 -2.29
N GLU A 3 6.62 26.19 -2.56
CA GLU A 3 7.13 27.30 -1.73
C GLU A 3 6.60 27.25 -0.28
N THR A 4 5.36 26.80 -0.09
CA THR A 4 4.73 26.63 1.23
C THR A 4 5.31 25.45 1.99
N PHE A 5 5.60 24.34 1.31
CA PHE A 5 6.32 23.20 1.88
C PHE A 5 7.76 23.58 2.23
N TYR A 6 8.44 24.32 1.36
CA TYR A 6 9.82 24.79 1.57
C TYR A 6 9.91 25.71 2.80
N ASN A 7 8.97 26.64 2.96
CA ASN A 7 8.95 27.55 4.10
C ASN A 7 8.53 26.89 5.42
N SER A 8 7.79 25.77 5.40
CA SER A 8 7.31 25.10 6.61
C SER A 8 8.22 23.95 7.09
N PHE A 9 8.85 23.23 6.15
CA PHE A 9 9.63 22.02 6.44
C PHE A 9 11.10 22.11 5.96
N GLY A 10 11.48 23.20 5.29
CA GLY A 10 12.77 23.34 4.63
C GLY A 10 12.89 22.48 3.37
N PHE A 11 14.02 22.60 2.68
CA PHE A 11 14.32 21.82 1.46
C PHE A 11 14.25 20.31 1.72
N ILE A 12 14.96 19.85 2.77
CA ILE A 12 15.03 18.43 3.15
C ILE A 12 13.64 17.90 3.50
N GLY A 13 12.90 18.60 4.36
CA GLY A 13 11.59 18.11 4.80
C GLY A 13 10.58 18.06 3.67
N SER A 14 10.62 19.01 2.73
CA SER A 14 9.77 18.98 1.52
C SER A 14 10.06 17.76 0.65
N ILE A 15 11.36 17.43 0.46
CA ILE A 15 11.77 16.24 -0.29
C ILE A 15 11.32 14.98 0.42
N THR A 16 11.53 14.87 1.73
CA THR A 16 11.11 13.70 2.51
C THR A 16 9.60 13.50 2.42
N VAL A 17 8.80 14.55 2.59
CA VAL A 17 7.33 14.48 2.51
C VAL A 17 6.88 14.06 1.11
N ALA A 18 7.42 14.68 0.06
CA ALA A 18 7.09 14.31 -1.32
C ALA A 18 7.44 12.85 -1.61
N PHE A 19 8.60 12.39 -1.14
CA PHE A 19 9.04 11.01 -1.28
C PHE A 19 8.15 10.03 -0.50
N THR A 20 7.75 10.37 0.73
CA THR A 20 6.82 9.55 1.53
C THR A 20 5.45 9.44 0.86
N ILE A 21 4.90 10.54 0.34
CA ILE A 21 3.62 10.52 -0.39
C ILE A 21 3.73 9.64 -1.64
N PHE A 22 4.84 9.73 -2.37
CA PHE A 22 5.09 8.90 -3.54
C PHE A 22 5.17 7.41 -3.18
N LEU A 23 5.88 7.05 -2.10
CA LEU A 23 5.90 5.67 -1.61
C LEU A 23 4.53 5.18 -1.16
N ALA A 24 3.77 6.00 -0.42
CA ALA A 24 2.42 5.68 -0.01
C ALA A 24 1.52 5.41 -1.22
N PHE A 25 1.67 6.19 -2.30
CA PHE A 25 0.96 5.98 -3.55
C PHE A 25 1.34 4.66 -4.23
N ILE A 26 2.62 4.30 -4.26
CA ILE A 26 3.09 3.01 -4.80
C ILE A 26 2.47 1.84 -4.01
N PHE A 27 2.56 1.88 -2.68
CA PHE A 27 1.99 0.81 -1.84
C PHE A 27 0.47 0.72 -1.98
N TRP A 28 -0.20 1.86 -2.16
CA TRP A 28 -1.63 1.89 -2.42
C TRP A 28 -1.98 1.16 -3.72
N MET A 29 -1.32 1.51 -4.84
CA MET A 29 -1.55 0.88 -6.14
C MET A 29 -1.21 -0.62 -6.12
N ALA A 30 -0.09 -1.00 -5.47
CA ALA A 30 0.29 -2.40 -5.31
C ALA A 30 -0.74 -3.19 -4.48
N GLY A 31 -1.29 -2.59 -3.42
CA GLY A 31 -2.33 -3.22 -2.60
C GLY A 31 -3.64 -3.41 -3.36
N ILE A 32 -4.05 -2.43 -4.18
CA ILE A 32 -5.21 -2.60 -5.07
C ILE A 32 -4.97 -3.74 -6.07
N ALA A 33 -3.79 -3.81 -6.67
CA ALA A 33 -3.45 -4.86 -7.63
C ALA A 33 -3.50 -6.26 -6.99
N GLY A 34 -2.92 -6.42 -5.79
CA GLY A 34 -3.00 -7.68 -5.05
C GLY A 34 -4.43 -8.04 -4.63
N LEU A 35 -5.24 -7.06 -4.20
CA LEU A 35 -6.65 -7.27 -3.90
C LEU A 35 -7.47 -7.70 -5.13
N SER A 36 -7.10 -7.19 -6.31
CA SER A 36 -7.74 -7.53 -7.59
C SER A 36 -7.49 -8.98 -8.02
N GLN A 37 -6.31 -9.53 -7.66
CA GLN A 37 -5.91 -10.90 -7.96
C GLN A 37 -6.57 -11.95 -7.05
N LEU A 38 -7.25 -11.55 -5.97
CA LEU A 38 -7.97 -12.47 -5.09
C LEU A 38 -9.12 -13.19 -5.82
N PRO A 39 -9.41 -14.46 -5.48
CA PRO A 39 -10.49 -15.22 -6.09
C PRO A 39 -11.84 -14.51 -5.95
N GLU A 40 -12.65 -14.67 -6.97
CA GLU A 40 -13.92 -13.94 -7.14
C GLU A 40 -14.92 -14.35 -6.04
N SER A 41 -15.09 -13.48 -5.06
CA SER A 41 -16.08 -13.63 -3.98
C SER A 41 -17.03 -12.46 -3.98
N ARG A 42 -18.27 -12.64 -3.49
CA ARG A 42 -19.27 -11.54 -3.38
C ARG A 42 -18.75 -10.31 -2.61
N LYS A 43 -17.71 -10.46 -1.77
CA LYS A 43 -17.09 -9.38 -1.01
C LYS A 43 -15.89 -8.73 -1.72
N LYS A 44 -15.43 -9.27 -2.87
CA LYS A 44 -14.30 -8.73 -3.65
C LYS A 44 -14.57 -7.29 -4.10
N ASN A 45 -15.72 -7.06 -4.73
CA ASN A 45 -16.09 -5.74 -5.26
C ASN A 45 -16.21 -4.68 -4.16
N ILE A 46 -16.75 -5.04 -2.99
CA ILE A 46 -16.86 -4.13 -1.85
C ILE A 46 -15.47 -3.81 -1.28
N LYS A 47 -14.60 -4.80 -1.14
CA LYS A 47 -13.21 -4.59 -0.69
C LYS A 47 -12.43 -3.72 -1.66
N LEU A 48 -12.58 -3.96 -2.97
CA LEU A 48 -11.96 -3.17 -4.04
C LEU A 48 -12.42 -1.70 -4.01
N ALA A 49 -13.72 -1.47 -3.87
CA ALA A 49 -14.27 -0.12 -3.69
C ALA A 49 -13.72 0.55 -2.43
N CYS A 50 -13.72 -0.15 -1.29
CA CYS A 50 -13.14 0.38 -0.04
C CYS A 50 -11.65 0.71 -0.17
N SER A 51 -10.88 -0.08 -0.91
CA SER A 51 -9.46 0.23 -1.15
C SER A 51 -9.23 1.45 -2.04
N VAL A 52 -10.18 1.82 -2.90
CA VAL A 52 -10.09 3.07 -3.70
C VAL A 52 -10.47 4.28 -2.84
N PHE A 53 -11.47 4.16 -1.97
CA PHE A 53 -11.90 5.26 -1.10
C PHE A 53 -10.98 5.49 0.12
N PHE A 54 -10.29 4.44 0.59
CA PHE A 54 -9.44 4.49 1.77
C PHE A 54 -8.05 3.93 1.48
N PRO A 55 -7.07 4.77 1.06
CA PRO A 55 -5.70 4.36 0.77
C PRO A 55 -4.95 3.60 1.89
N PRO A 56 -5.18 3.86 3.18
CA PRO A 56 -4.52 3.11 4.25
C PRO A 56 -4.89 1.61 4.28
N TYR A 57 -6.11 1.26 3.87
CA TYR A 57 -6.61 -0.12 3.88
C TYR A 57 -5.79 -1.09 3.00
N PRO A 58 -5.59 -0.82 1.69
CA PRO A 58 -4.80 -1.68 0.80
C PRO A 58 -3.32 -1.73 1.19
N ILE A 59 -2.77 -0.66 1.77
CA ILE A 59 -1.39 -0.65 2.28
C ILE A 59 -1.25 -1.67 3.42
N ILE A 60 -2.11 -1.61 4.44
CA ILE A 60 -2.10 -2.57 5.56
C ILE A 60 -2.33 -4.00 5.05
N TRP A 61 -3.28 -4.18 4.14
CA TRP A 61 -3.56 -5.48 3.54
C TRP A 61 -2.33 -6.04 2.82
N LEU A 62 -1.62 -5.23 2.06
CA LEU A 62 -0.39 -5.64 1.35
C LEU A 62 0.68 -6.15 2.31
N PHE A 63 0.91 -5.46 3.44
CA PHE A 63 1.88 -5.93 4.44
C PHE A 63 1.48 -7.27 5.08
N VAL A 64 0.19 -7.43 5.41
CA VAL A 64 -0.33 -8.70 5.97
C VAL A 64 -0.20 -9.83 4.95
N ASP A 65 -0.51 -9.55 3.68
CA ASP A 65 -0.41 -10.52 2.60
C ASP A 65 1.06 -10.93 2.36
N MET A 66 1.98 -9.97 2.33
CA MET A 66 3.43 -10.24 2.27
C MET A 66 3.91 -11.11 3.43
N TYR A 67 3.49 -10.80 4.65
CA TYR A 67 3.85 -11.58 5.84
C TYR A 67 3.34 -13.02 5.72
N ARG A 68 2.08 -13.19 5.32
CA ARG A 68 1.46 -14.51 5.12
C ARG A 68 2.15 -15.29 3.99
N GLN A 69 2.48 -14.65 2.88
CA GLN A 69 3.24 -15.28 1.78
C GLN A 69 4.64 -15.73 2.24
N SER A 70 5.33 -14.90 3.02
CA SER A 70 6.66 -15.24 3.55
C SER A 70 6.66 -16.47 4.46
N HIS A 71 5.60 -16.63 5.26
CA HIS A 71 5.43 -17.81 6.13
C HIS A 71 5.11 -19.07 5.32
N LEU A 72 4.24 -18.96 4.31
CA LEU A 72 3.87 -20.08 3.43
C LEU A 72 5.04 -20.58 2.58
N MET A 73 5.94 -19.69 2.14
CA MET A 73 7.18 -20.07 1.45
C MET A 73 8.12 -20.83 2.38
N LYS A 74 8.31 -20.37 3.62
CA LYS A 74 9.13 -21.08 4.62
C LYS A 74 8.62 -22.48 4.94
N GLU A 75 7.31 -22.70 4.94
CA GLU A 75 6.71 -24.00 5.24
C GLU A 75 6.86 -24.99 4.07
N LYS A 76 6.93 -24.49 2.83
CA LYS A 76 7.13 -25.31 1.62
C LYS A 76 8.56 -25.79 1.41
N ASP A 77 9.56 -25.09 1.95
CA ASP A 77 10.98 -25.51 1.89
C ASP A 77 11.32 -26.62 2.91
N VAL A 78 10.42 -26.93 3.85
CA VAL A 78 10.66 -27.92 4.93
C VAL A 78 9.99 -29.28 4.66
N LYS A 79 9.29 -29.44 3.54
CA LYS A 79 8.71 -30.73 3.10
C LYS A 79 9.33 -31.22 1.80
#